data_AF-A0A932REG1-F1
#
_entry.id   AF-A0A932REG1-F1
#
_cell.length_a   1.000
_cell.length_b   1.000
_cell.length_c   1.000
_cell.angle_alpha   90.00
_cell.angle_beta   90.00
_cell.angle_gamma   90.00
#
_symmetry.space_group_name_H-M   'P 1'
#
loop_
_entity.id
_entity.type
_entity.pdbx_description
1 polymer ?
#
loop_
_entity_poly.entity_id
_entity_poly.type
_entity_poly.pdbx_seq_one_letter_code
_entity_poly.pdbx_strand_id
1 'polypeptide(L)'
;MRMKSFAVRTLIGVALSLIIAGLFLMPLQAQTDELKVEAIIGLSTDLLSVSVASMNAKTEFARRNLSDRDAILERFRELDEWSQSQGDLLYERYKTTQPDYLAASAKYREKIQDYLNDRTEAREALEGLEKRMKALIDELETIMAKAKR
;
A
#
# COMPACT_ATOMS: atom_id res chain seq x y z
N MET A 1 -10.18 18.64 26.36
CA MET A 1 -10.58 17.21 26.26
C MET A 1 -9.83 16.55 25.08
N ARG A 2 -8.54 16.22 25.27
CA ARG A 2 -7.64 15.64 24.26
C ARG A 2 -7.31 14.19 24.66
N MET A 3 -8.19 13.24 24.37
CA MET A 3 -7.96 11.83 24.74
C MET A 3 -8.49 10.80 23.72
N LYS A 4 -8.73 11.17 22.46
CA LYS A 4 -9.26 10.23 21.45
C LYS A 4 -8.27 9.80 20.35
N SER A 5 -7.17 10.54 20.13
CA SER A 5 -6.23 10.23 19.03
C SER A 5 -5.14 9.22 19.41
N PHE A 6 -4.88 9.01 20.70
CA PHE A 6 -3.88 8.05 21.17
C PHE A 6 -4.40 6.61 21.03
N ALA A 7 -5.64 6.35 21.47
CA ALA A 7 -6.24 5.01 21.46
C ALA A 7 -6.35 4.39 20.06
N VAL A 8 -6.63 5.19 19.02
CA VAL A 8 -6.72 4.71 17.63
C VAL A 8 -5.33 4.33 17.09
N ARG A 9 -4.30 5.11 17.40
CA ARG A 9 -2.91 4.80 17.00
C ARG A 9 -2.39 3.55 17.71
N THR A 10 -2.75 3.34 18.97
CA THR A 10 -2.37 2.12 19.72
C THR A 10 -3.11 0.88 19.20
N LEU A 11 -4.39 1.00 18.85
CA LEU A 11 -5.18 -0.12 18.30
C LEU A 11 -4.67 -0.56 16.91
N ILE A 12 -4.30 0.38 16.04
CA ILE A 12 -3.72 0.07 14.72
C ILE A 12 -2.33 -0.57 14.88
N GLY A 13 -1.51 -0.05 15.79
CA GLY A 13 -0.19 -0.63 16.09
C GLY A 13 -0.27 -2.08 16.59
N VAL A 14 -1.20 -2.36 17.51
CA VAL A 14 -1.39 -3.71 18.07
C VAL A 14 -1.96 -4.68 17.02
N ALA A 15 -2.88 -4.22 16.16
CA ALA A 15 -3.40 -5.03 15.05
C ALA A 15 -2.29 -5.40 14.03
N LEU A 16 -1.44 -4.42 13.67
CA LEU A 16 -0.27 -4.66 12.82
C LEU A 16 0.73 -5.63 13.47
N SER A 17 0.99 -5.50 14.78
CA SER A 17 1.89 -6.41 15.49
C SER A 17 1.35 -7.85 15.58
N LEU A 18 0.04 -8.03 15.75
CA LEU A 18 -0.59 -9.36 15.77
C LEU A 18 -0.60 -10.03 14.39
N ILE A 19 -0.76 -9.26 13.31
CA ILE A 19 -0.63 -9.78 11.93
C ILE A 19 0.82 -10.22 11.67
N ILE A 20 1.80 -9.43 12.10
CA ILE A 20 3.23 -9.78 11.98
C ILE A 20 3.54 -11.03 12.80
N ALA A 21 3.03 -11.16 14.03
CA ALA A 21 3.27 -12.33 14.89
C ALA A 21 2.57 -13.62 14.37
N GLY A 22 1.37 -13.50 13.79
CA GLY A 22 0.67 -14.62 13.17
C GLY A 22 1.39 -15.19 11.93
N LEU A 23 2.14 -14.35 11.21
CA LEU A 23 2.96 -14.74 10.06
C LEU A 23 4.21 -15.58 10.44
N PHE A 24 4.66 -15.55 11.70
CA PHE A 24 5.87 -16.26 12.14
C PHE A 24 5.64 -17.70 12.62
N LEU A 25 4.39 -18.14 12.80
CA LEU A 25 4.08 -19.44 13.46
C LEU A 25 3.42 -20.50 12.56
N MET A 26 3.16 -20.23 11.28
CA MET A 26 2.60 -21.25 10.39
C MET A 26 3.66 -21.85 9.45
N PRO A 27 3.87 -23.18 9.48
CA PRO A 27 4.67 -23.87 8.48
C PRO A 27 3.84 -24.05 7.23
N LEU A 28 3.83 -23.04 6.35
CA LEU A 28 3.22 -23.16 5.02
C LEU A 28 4.22 -23.81 4.07
N GLN A 29 4.20 -25.14 4.06
CA GLN A 29 4.68 -25.93 2.93
C GLN A 29 3.65 -25.82 1.80
N ALA A 30 3.78 -24.79 0.97
CA ALA A 30 3.15 -24.74 -0.35
C ALA A 30 4.26 -24.79 -1.39
N GLN A 31 4.27 -25.87 -2.18
CA GLN A 31 4.98 -25.94 -3.46
C GLN A 31 4.31 -24.93 -4.40
N THR A 32 4.76 -23.68 -4.34
CA THR A 32 4.45 -22.65 -5.34
C THR A 32 5.68 -22.47 -6.22
N ASP A 33 5.47 -22.30 -7.52
CA ASP A 33 6.51 -21.81 -8.42
C ASP A 33 7.08 -20.53 -7.80
N GLU A 34 8.36 -20.58 -7.42
CA GLU A 34 8.92 -19.57 -6.55
C GLU A 34 8.99 -18.22 -7.27
N LEU A 35 8.35 -17.19 -6.71
CA LEU A 35 8.35 -15.85 -7.30
C LEU A 35 9.80 -15.33 -7.37
N LYS A 36 10.27 -15.03 -8.57
CA LYS A 36 11.61 -14.48 -8.78
C LYS A 36 11.71 -13.06 -8.21
N VAL A 37 12.90 -12.65 -7.78
CA VAL A 37 13.15 -11.31 -7.20
C VAL A 37 12.72 -10.20 -8.15
N GLU A 38 12.97 -10.35 -9.45
CA GLU A 38 12.53 -9.41 -10.49
C GLU A 38 11.00 -9.24 -10.50
N ALA A 39 10.27 -10.34 -10.36
CA ALA A 39 8.81 -10.34 -10.33
C ALA A 39 8.28 -9.73 -9.03
N ILE A 40 8.96 -9.93 -7.89
CA ILE A 40 8.63 -9.28 -6.62
C ILE A 40 8.78 -7.75 -6.74
N ILE A 41 9.90 -7.28 -7.30
CA ILE A 41 10.15 -5.84 -7.50
C ILE A 41 9.16 -5.24 -8.50
N GLY A 42 8.91 -5.92 -9.62
CA GLY A 42 7.91 -5.49 -10.61
C GLY A 42 6.51 -5.34 -9.99
N LEU A 43 6.05 -6.39 -9.30
CA LEU A 43 4.75 -6.37 -8.62
C LEU A 43 4.67 -5.28 -7.55
N SER A 44 5.74 -5.09 -6.75
CA SER A 44 5.82 -4.01 -5.76
C SER A 44 5.63 -2.62 -6.40
N THR A 45 6.30 -2.42 -7.55
CA THR A 45 6.29 -1.15 -8.29
C THR A 45 4.91 -0.88 -8.88
N ASP A 46 4.28 -1.90 -9.47
CA ASP A 46 2.94 -1.79 -10.05
C ASP A 46 1.88 -1.54 -8.98
N LEU A 47 1.91 -2.27 -7.86
CA LEU A 47 0.99 -2.07 -6.72
C LEU A 47 1.12 -0.67 -6.13
N LEU A 48 2.35 -0.18 -5.97
CA LEU A 48 2.60 1.16 -5.45
C LEU A 48 2.15 2.24 -6.44
N SER A 49 2.32 2.00 -7.74
CA SER A 49 1.84 2.90 -8.80
C SER A 49 0.31 3.02 -8.81
N VAL A 50 -0.41 1.90 -8.70
CA VAL A 50 -1.88 1.88 -8.55
C VAL A 50 -2.30 2.67 -7.31
N SER A 51 -1.61 2.46 -6.19
CA SER A 51 -1.89 3.15 -4.94
C SER A 51 -1.68 4.66 -5.08
N VAL A 52 -0.59 5.10 -5.73
CA VAL A 52 -0.31 6.52 -6.00
C VAL A 52 -1.39 7.13 -6.89
N ALA A 53 -1.85 6.42 -7.92
CA ALA A 53 -2.92 6.88 -8.80
C ALA A 53 -4.25 7.06 -8.04
N SER A 54 -4.63 6.08 -7.21
CA SER A 54 -5.82 6.16 -6.36
C SER A 54 -5.72 7.35 -5.40
N MET A 55 -4.60 7.48 -4.69
CA MET A 55 -4.40 8.57 -3.74
C MET A 55 -4.40 9.94 -4.40
N ASN A 56 -3.79 10.08 -5.58
CA ASN A 56 -3.81 11.34 -6.34
C ASN A 56 -5.25 11.72 -6.72
N ALA A 57 -6.05 10.75 -7.20
CA ALA A 57 -7.46 10.99 -7.51
C ALA A 57 -8.27 11.38 -6.27
N LYS A 58 -8.03 10.75 -5.12
CA LYS A 58 -8.65 11.13 -3.83
C LYS A 58 -8.31 12.57 -3.45
N THR A 59 -7.03 12.94 -3.50
CA THR A 59 -6.54 14.28 -3.20
C THR A 59 -7.16 15.33 -4.11
N GLU A 60 -7.18 15.09 -5.42
CA GLU A 60 -7.79 16.01 -6.39
C GLU A 60 -9.30 16.18 -6.15
N PHE A 61 -10.01 15.08 -5.89
CA PHE A 61 -11.46 15.12 -5.66
C PHE A 61 -11.78 15.86 -4.35
N ALA A 62 -11.10 15.52 -3.25
CA ALA A 62 -11.31 16.16 -1.96
C ALA A 62 -11.01 17.66 -2.01
N ARG A 63 -9.97 18.07 -2.75
CA ARG A 63 -9.64 19.49 -2.94
C ARG A 63 -10.78 20.28 -3.60
N ARG A 64 -11.52 19.66 -4.52
CA ARG A 64 -12.62 20.29 -5.27
C ARG A 64 -13.96 20.24 -4.53
N ASN A 65 -14.13 19.33 -3.58
CA ASN A 65 -15.42 19.03 -2.95
C ASN A 65 -15.41 19.23 -1.42
N LEU A 66 -14.57 20.12 -0.90
CA LEU A 66 -14.37 20.38 0.55
C LEU A 66 -15.66 20.65 1.36
N SER A 67 -16.74 21.06 0.70
CA SER A 67 -18.03 21.35 1.33
C SER A 67 -18.96 20.14 1.47
N ASP A 68 -18.67 19.04 0.77
CA ASP A 68 -19.53 17.86 0.72
C ASP A 68 -18.74 16.62 1.15
N ARG A 69 -18.72 16.40 2.46
CA ARG A 69 -17.97 15.29 3.06
C ARG A 69 -18.50 13.94 2.64
N ASP A 70 -19.81 13.80 2.45
CA ASP A 70 -20.42 12.52 2.08
C ASP A 70 -20.06 12.15 0.65
N ALA A 71 -20.08 13.11 -0.28
CA ALA A 71 -19.57 12.90 -1.64
C ALA A 71 -18.08 12.53 -1.66
N ILE A 72 -17.25 13.13 -0.79
CA ILE A 72 -15.82 12.75 -0.66
C ILE A 72 -15.69 11.30 -0.22
N LEU A 73 -16.38 10.90 0.85
CA LEU A 73 -16.28 9.55 1.41
C LEU A 73 -16.76 8.49 0.43
N GLU A 74 -17.86 8.76 -0.27
CA GLU A 74 -18.38 7.84 -1.28
C GLU A 74 -17.40 7.68 -2.44
N ARG A 75 -16.84 8.79 -2.94
CA ARG A 75 -15.82 8.73 -3.99
C ARG A 75 -14.54 8.01 -3.53
N PHE A 76 -14.17 8.13 -2.26
CA PHE A 76 -13.01 7.41 -1.73
C PHE A 76 -13.25 5.91 -1.73
N ARG A 77 -14.46 5.47 -1.36
CA ARG A 77 -14.86 4.05 -1.40
C ARG A 77 -14.74 3.49 -2.82
N GLU A 78 -15.26 4.19 -3.81
CA GLU A 78 -15.14 3.78 -5.22
C GLU A 78 -13.67 3.66 -5.69
N LEU A 79 -12.82 4.60 -5.27
CA LEU A 79 -11.40 4.59 -5.61
C LEU A 79 -10.61 3.49 -4.87
N ASP A 80 -11.06 3.10 -3.67
CA ASP A 80 -10.53 1.96 -2.93
C ASP A 80 -10.91 0.63 -3.59
N GLU A 81 -12.18 0.47 -3.99
CA GLU A 81 -12.64 -0.71 -4.73
C GLU A 81 -11.92 -0.85 -6.08
N TRP A 82 -11.75 0.25 -6.81
CA TRP A 82 -10.94 0.27 -8.02
C TRP A 82 -9.49 -0.16 -7.75
N SER A 83 -8.85 0.42 -6.73
CA SER A 83 -7.46 0.10 -6.38
C SER A 83 -7.29 -1.36 -5.99
N GLN A 84 -8.25 -1.92 -5.24
CA GLN A 84 -8.26 -3.33 -4.87
C GLN A 84 -8.41 -4.22 -6.11
N SER A 85 -9.37 -3.93 -6.98
CA SER A 85 -9.56 -4.67 -8.23
C SER A 85 -8.32 -4.64 -9.13
N GLN A 86 -7.63 -3.50 -9.22
CA GLN A 86 -6.35 -3.43 -9.95
C GLN A 86 -5.26 -4.27 -9.26
N GLY A 87 -5.21 -4.28 -7.92
CA GLY A 87 -4.31 -5.14 -7.16
C GLY A 87 -4.54 -6.63 -7.44
N ASP A 88 -5.79 -7.08 -7.45
CA ASP A 88 -6.16 -8.46 -7.76
C ASP A 88 -5.71 -8.85 -9.18
N LEU A 89 -5.95 -7.99 -10.18
CA LEU A 89 -5.47 -8.19 -11.55
C LEU A 89 -3.94 -8.25 -11.66
N LEU A 90 -3.22 -7.51 -10.82
CA LEU A 90 -1.77 -7.58 -10.76
C LEU A 90 -1.32 -8.90 -10.15
N TYR A 91 -1.92 -9.36 -9.06
CA TYR A 91 -1.60 -10.67 -8.48
C TYR A 91 -1.83 -11.80 -9.50
N GLU A 92 -2.95 -11.77 -10.23
CA GLU A 92 -3.21 -12.72 -11.32
C GLU A 92 -2.15 -12.64 -12.43
N ARG A 93 -1.79 -11.44 -12.88
CA ARG A 93 -0.77 -11.22 -13.93
C ARG A 93 0.60 -11.78 -13.53
N TYR A 94 0.99 -11.58 -12.28
CA TYR A 94 2.23 -12.08 -11.72
C TYR A 94 2.12 -13.55 -11.25
N LYS A 95 0.97 -14.20 -11.49
CA LYS A 95 0.69 -15.61 -11.13
C LYS A 95 0.96 -15.90 -9.66
N THR A 96 0.53 -14.99 -8.80
CA THR A 96 0.73 -15.08 -7.35
C THR A 96 -0.52 -14.65 -6.60
N THR A 97 -0.49 -14.77 -5.28
CA THR A 97 -1.52 -14.25 -4.39
C THR A 97 -0.90 -13.21 -3.45
N GLN A 98 -1.72 -12.38 -2.81
CA GLN A 98 -1.20 -11.45 -1.80
C GLN A 98 -0.43 -12.17 -0.67
N PRO A 99 -0.95 -13.26 -0.06
CA PRO A 99 -0.18 -14.00 0.95
C PRO A 99 1.16 -14.54 0.43
N ASP A 100 1.17 -15.14 -0.76
CA ASP A 100 2.38 -15.72 -1.34
C ASP A 100 3.42 -14.67 -1.70
N TYR A 101 2.98 -13.54 -2.25
CA TYR A 101 3.83 -12.39 -2.52
C TYR A 101 4.46 -11.82 -1.24
N LEU A 102 3.67 -11.69 -0.15
CA LEU A 102 4.20 -11.20 1.13
C LEU A 102 5.20 -12.18 1.74
N ALA A 103 4.89 -13.48 1.69
CA ALA A 103 5.80 -14.53 2.15
C ALA A 103 7.10 -14.55 1.34
N ALA A 104 7.02 -14.45 0.00
CA ALA A 104 8.18 -14.40 -0.88
C ALA A 104 9.02 -13.14 -0.64
N SER A 105 8.39 -11.97 -0.49
CA SER A 105 9.07 -10.70 -0.21
C SER A 105 9.83 -10.74 1.12
N ALA A 106 9.25 -11.36 2.15
CA ALA A 106 9.91 -11.56 3.43
C ALA A 106 11.07 -12.55 3.32
N LYS A 107 10.86 -13.68 2.65
CA LYS A 107 11.88 -14.72 2.42
C LYS A 107 13.08 -14.20 1.62
N TYR A 108 12.85 -13.30 0.66
CA TYR A 108 13.87 -12.81 -0.27
C TYR A 108 14.42 -11.42 0.05
N ARG A 109 14.21 -10.91 1.26
CA ARG A 109 14.61 -9.55 1.66
C ARG A 109 16.05 -9.19 1.27
N GLU A 110 17.02 -10.04 1.59
CA GLU A 110 18.44 -9.76 1.29
C GLU A 110 18.68 -9.71 -0.23
N LYS A 111 18.16 -10.68 -0.98
CA LYS A 111 18.29 -10.70 -2.45
C LYS A 111 17.59 -9.53 -3.13
N ILE A 112 16.46 -9.09 -2.58
CA ILE A 112 15.73 -7.89 -3.02
C ILE A 112 16.63 -6.66 -2.81
N GLN A 113 17.25 -6.54 -1.63
CA GLN A 113 18.16 -5.43 -1.35
C GLN A 113 19.37 -5.43 -2.28
N ASP A 114 19.99 -6.59 -2.51
CA ASP A 114 21.12 -6.74 -3.43
C ASP A 114 20.71 -6.35 -4.85
N TYR A 115 19.56 -6.84 -5.32
CA TYR A 115 19.02 -6.48 -6.62
C TYR A 115 18.78 -4.97 -6.78
N LEU A 116 18.26 -4.30 -5.76
CA LEU A 116 18.04 -2.85 -5.78
C LEU A 116 19.33 -2.04 -5.70
N ASN A 117 20.38 -2.58 -5.07
CA ASN A 117 21.70 -1.97 -5.06
C ASN A 117 22.38 -2.08 -6.43
N ASP A 118 22.20 -3.21 -7.11
CA ASP A 118 22.75 -3.46 -8.44
C ASP A 118 21.97 -2.74 -9.56
N ARG A 119 20.68 -2.45 -9.33
CA ARG A 119 19.80 -1.77 -10.28
C ARG A 119 19.23 -0.47 -9.72
N THR A 120 20.07 0.56 -9.73
CA THR A 120 19.75 1.91 -9.25
C THR A 120 18.43 2.46 -9.80
N GLU A 121 18.12 2.24 -11.08
CA GLU A 121 16.88 2.72 -11.71
C GLU A 121 15.62 2.15 -11.04
N ALA A 122 15.63 0.85 -10.71
CA ALA A 122 14.50 0.19 -10.05
C ALA A 122 14.33 0.70 -8.61
N ARG A 123 15.44 0.96 -7.91
CA ARG A 123 15.44 1.57 -6.59
C ARG A 123 14.88 2.99 -6.63
N GLU A 124 15.36 3.82 -7.55
CA GLU A 124 14.90 5.21 -7.70
C GLU A 124 13.42 5.29 -8.07
N ALA A 125 12.93 4.36 -8.90
CA ALA A 125 11.50 4.28 -9.22
C ALA A 125 10.65 3.98 -7.97
N LEU A 126 11.03 2.98 -7.16
CA LEU A 126 10.33 2.64 -5.92
C LEU A 126 10.39 3.76 -4.88
N GLU A 127 11.57 4.33 -4.65
CA GLU A 127 11.76 5.45 -3.73
C GLU A 127 10.97 6.69 -4.16
N GLY A 128 10.94 6.96 -5.48
CA GLY A 128 10.15 8.04 -6.06
C GLY A 128 8.65 7.87 -5.82
N LEU A 129 8.14 6.66 -6.04
CA LEU A 129 6.74 6.32 -5.78
C LEU A 129 6.40 6.38 -4.28
N GLU A 130 7.28 5.90 -3.41
CA GLU A 130 7.08 5.97 -1.95
C GLU A 130 7.04 7.42 -1.47
N LYS A 131 7.97 8.25 -1.94
CA LYS A 131 8.00 9.69 -1.62
C LYS A 131 6.74 10.38 -2.12
N ARG A 132 6.27 10.05 -3.32
CA ARG A 132 5.03 10.61 -3.88
C ARG A 132 3.82 10.19 -3.06
N MET A 133 3.74 8.93 -2.66
CA MET A 133 2.67 8.42 -1.81
C MET A 133 2.61 9.18 -0.47
N LYS A 134 3.74 9.33 0.22
CA LYS A 134 3.82 10.06 1.49
C LYS A 134 3.33 11.51 1.34
N ALA A 135 3.80 12.21 0.31
CA ALA A 135 3.37 13.58 0.04
C ALA A 135 1.85 13.69 -0.21
N LEU A 136 1.26 12.71 -0.92
CA LEU A 136 -0.18 12.68 -1.17
C LEU A 136 -1.00 12.39 0.10
N ILE A 137 -0.51 11.52 0.99
CA ILE A 137 -1.13 11.26 2.29
C ILE A 137 -1.14 12.53 3.13
N ASP A 138 0.01 13.19 3.28
CA ASP A 138 0.14 14.42 4.07
C ASP A 138 -0.78 15.53 3.52
N GLU A 139 -0.87 15.64 2.20
CA GLU A 139 -1.75 16.58 1.54
C GLU A 139 -3.22 16.25 1.79
N LEU A 140 -3.62 14.99 1.64
CA LEU A 140 -4.98 14.54 1.86
C LEU A 140 -5.42 14.76 3.30
N GLU A 141 -4.56 14.45 4.28
CA GLU A 141 -4.82 14.73 5.70
C GLU A 141 -5.07 16.23 5.93
N THR A 142 -4.26 17.09 5.30
CA THR A 142 -4.42 18.54 5.38
C THR A 142 -5.74 19.02 4.76
N ILE A 143 -6.14 18.44 3.62
CA ILE A 143 -7.42 18.75 2.96
C ILE A 143 -8.59 18.30 3.82
N MET A 144 -8.55 17.07 4.32
CA MET A 144 -9.61 16.48 5.14
C MET A 144 -9.76 17.17 6.50
N ALA A 145 -8.69 17.74 7.06
CA ALA A 145 -8.78 18.58 8.25
C ALA A 145 -9.53 19.90 8.01
N LYS A 146 -9.56 20.39 6.76
CA LYS A 146 -10.28 21.61 6.34
C LYS A 146 -11.70 21.33 5.86
N ALA A 147 -11.98 20.12 5.38
CA ALA A 147 -13.33 19.69 5.03
C ALA A 147 -14.22 19.81 6.28
N LYS A 148 -15.28 20.61 6.19
CA LYS A 148 -16.13 20.95 7.34
C LYS A 148 -16.74 19.66 7.93
N ARG A 149 -16.74 19.60 9.27
CA ARG A 149 -17.54 18.63 10.02
C ARG A 149 -19.02 18.81 9.75
#